data_AF-A0ABD2PP66-F1
#
_entry.id   AF-A0ABD2PP66-F1
#
_cell.length_a   1.000
_cell.length_b   1.000
_cell.length_c   1.000
_cell.angle_alpha   90.00
_cell.angle_beta   90.00
_cell.angle_gamma   90.00
#
_symmetry.space_group_name_H-M   'P 1'
#
loop_
_entity.id
_entity.type
_entity.pdbx_description
1 polymer ?
#
loop_
_entity_poly.entity_id
_entity_poly.type
_entity_poly.pdbx_seq_one_letter_code
_entity_poly.pdbx_strand_id
1 'polypeptide(L)'
;IGTTQRALQLCSQFQRLNIPGLGIEDQSMRILLHYKRELENVAKHYTKYKEDPPLPRDMPPISGKIVWVRQLYHRIEDPMNILRHNTELLASKDGRIVVKQYNKLAQVLITYELVFYQAWLQQVNSAREGLKVTLLIRDEQTREIYVNLDPDVLSLTRETDNLLKLGFEIPSSATMIQSSHNILQQHASRLNLLLHCMSDIKAKFPPEYKSLIIPHLTKLRQMLEPGLTHINWTSLKVGHFIDQVQAELDHLRWVADRVNDILKFRIEGTLEGIIGTVLCDLPEDGRNVTLQELCDTTYNLCNQAAETMQIQSKSIKEATLELIELLCGDLEAFVGDPLDLDQDRTSHSPDRQSALQKRRDIRESIEKAADELYHHFQTKTTDAIIKSVKSNLENLRKRICTSVHSAYGK
;
A
#
# COMPACT_ATOMS: atom_id res chain seq x y z
N ILE A 1 -49.31 -14.82 -27.61
CA ILE A 1 -49.84 -13.53 -27.10
C ILE A 1 -48.79 -12.98 -26.14
N GLY A 2 -48.02 -11.98 -26.58
CA GLY A 2 -46.91 -11.44 -25.78
C GLY A 2 -47.46 -10.72 -24.56
N THR A 3 -47.04 -11.16 -23.37
CA THR A 3 -47.33 -10.66 -22.01
C THR A 3 -48.82 -10.55 -21.61
N THR A 4 -49.16 -11.06 -20.42
CA THR A 4 -50.49 -10.94 -19.80
C THR A 4 -50.99 -9.49 -19.77
N GLN A 5 -50.07 -8.55 -19.53
CA GLN A 5 -50.36 -7.11 -19.56
C GLN A 5 -50.96 -6.63 -20.88
N ARG A 6 -50.38 -7.00 -22.03
CA ARG A 6 -50.93 -6.59 -23.35
C ARG A 6 -52.26 -7.29 -23.64
N ALA A 7 -52.41 -8.55 -23.22
CA ALA A 7 -53.67 -9.28 -23.33
C ALA A 7 -54.79 -8.61 -22.51
N LEU A 8 -54.47 -8.15 -21.29
CA LEU A 8 -55.40 -7.42 -20.42
C LEU A 8 -55.75 -6.03 -20.97
N GLN A 9 -54.77 -5.28 -21.49
CA GLN A 9 -55.00 -3.98 -22.12
C GLN A 9 -55.92 -4.10 -23.33
N LEU A 10 -55.68 -5.10 -24.18
CA LEU A 10 -56.51 -5.37 -25.36
C LEU A 10 -57.93 -5.76 -24.94
N CYS A 11 -58.09 -6.61 -23.92
CA CYS A 11 -59.42 -6.97 -23.40
C CYS A 11 -60.15 -5.76 -22.81
N SER A 12 -59.47 -4.86 -22.09
CA SER A 12 -60.05 -3.62 -21.59
C SER A 12 -60.52 -2.68 -22.72
N GLN A 13 -59.76 -2.61 -23.82
CA GLN A 13 -60.16 -1.86 -25.01
C GLN A 13 -61.42 -2.44 -25.67
N PHE A 14 -61.51 -3.78 -25.81
CA PHE A 14 -62.71 -4.43 -26.35
C PHE A 14 -63.92 -4.36 -25.42
N GLN A 15 -63.72 -4.40 -24.10
CA GLN A 15 -64.79 -4.16 -23.11
C GLN A 15 -65.42 -2.77 -23.28
N ARG A 16 -64.61 -1.74 -23.56
CA ARG A 16 -65.09 -0.37 -23.82
C ARG A 16 -65.93 -0.24 -25.09
N LEU A 17 -65.75 -1.13 -26.07
CA LEU A 17 -66.50 -1.11 -27.32
C LEU A 17 -67.90 -1.73 -27.19
N ASN A 18 -68.20 -2.40 -26.07
CA ASN A 18 -69.51 -2.95 -25.68
C ASN A 18 -70.24 -3.71 -26.81
N ILE A 19 -69.50 -4.53 -27.57
CA ILE A 19 -70.06 -5.32 -28.68
C ILE A 19 -70.62 -6.64 -28.11
N PRO A 20 -71.92 -6.93 -28.25
CA PRO A 20 -72.52 -8.15 -27.73
C PRO A 20 -71.99 -9.40 -28.46
N GLY A 21 -71.73 -10.48 -27.70
CA GLY A 21 -71.35 -11.79 -28.25
C GLY A 21 -69.84 -12.06 -28.43
N LEU A 22 -68.95 -11.17 -27.96
CA LEU A 22 -67.50 -11.31 -28.14
C LEU A 22 -66.79 -12.33 -27.22
N GLY A 23 -67.50 -13.00 -26.30
CA GLY A 23 -66.89 -13.97 -25.37
C GLY A 23 -65.81 -13.38 -24.45
N ILE A 24 -65.97 -12.11 -24.06
CA ILE A 24 -64.99 -11.33 -23.32
C ILE A 24 -64.73 -11.92 -21.92
N GLU A 25 -65.76 -12.46 -21.28
CA GLU A 25 -65.67 -13.09 -19.96
C GLU A 25 -64.81 -14.36 -19.98
N ASP A 26 -65.02 -15.26 -20.95
CA ASP A 26 -64.23 -16.48 -21.11
C ASP A 26 -62.76 -16.15 -21.38
N GLN A 27 -62.51 -15.14 -22.22
CA GLN A 27 -61.16 -14.67 -22.50
C GLN A 27 -60.51 -14.05 -21.27
N SER A 28 -61.26 -13.28 -20.47
CA SER A 28 -60.76 -12.67 -19.23
C SER A 28 -60.42 -13.73 -18.18
N MET A 29 -61.20 -14.81 -18.08
CA MET A 29 -60.91 -15.97 -17.24
C MET A 29 -59.64 -16.71 -17.69
N ARG A 30 -59.45 -16.91 -19.00
CA ARG A 30 -58.21 -17.51 -19.53
C ARG A 30 -56.98 -16.67 -19.22
N ILE A 31 -57.09 -15.35 -19.31
CA ILE A 31 -56.00 -14.43 -18.98
C ILE A 31 -55.71 -14.45 -17.48
N LEU A 32 -56.73 -14.54 -16.62
CA LEU A 32 -56.56 -14.72 -15.17
C LEU A 32 -55.79 -16.01 -14.83
N LEU A 33 -56.12 -17.13 -15.50
CA LEU A 33 -55.39 -18.40 -15.33
C LEU A 33 -53.95 -18.32 -15.85
N HIS A 34 -53.70 -17.57 -16.92
CA HIS A 34 -52.34 -17.32 -17.41
C HIS A 34 -51.54 -16.48 -16.40
N TYR A 35 -52.16 -15.41 -15.85
CA TYR A 35 -51.56 -14.59 -14.81
C TYR A 35 -51.23 -15.41 -13.55
N LYS A 36 -52.11 -16.32 -13.14
CA LYS A 36 -51.83 -17.28 -12.06
C LYS A 36 -50.53 -18.05 -12.29
N ARG A 37 -50.32 -18.59 -13.49
CA ARG A 37 -49.09 -19.31 -13.85
C ARG A 37 -47.87 -18.38 -13.86
N GLU A 38 -48.02 -17.13 -14.27
CA GLU A 38 -46.95 -16.15 -14.19
C GLU A 38 -46.54 -15.85 -12.74
N LEU A 39 -47.51 -15.69 -11.82
CA LEU A 39 -47.22 -15.55 -10.39
C LEU A 39 -46.43 -16.74 -9.85
N GLU A 40 -46.82 -17.97 -10.20
CA GLU A 40 -46.11 -19.18 -9.81
C GLU A 40 -44.69 -19.24 -10.39
N ASN A 41 -44.50 -18.81 -11.64
CA ASN A 41 -43.18 -18.75 -12.27
C ASN A 41 -42.27 -17.71 -11.61
N VAL A 42 -42.80 -16.53 -11.27
CA VAL A 42 -42.05 -15.50 -10.52
C VAL A 42 -41.69 -16.01 -9.12
N ALA A 43 -42.61 -16.67 -8.42
CA ALA A 43 -42.33 -17.25 -7.10
C ALA A 43 -41.24 -18.33 -7.15
N LYS A 44 -41.27 -19.20 -8.18
CA LYS A 44 -40.22 -20.19 -8.42
C LYS A 44 -38.88 -19.54 -8.75
N HIS A 45 -38.87 -18.50 -9.58
CA HIS A 45 -37.66 -17.75 -9.92
C HIS A 45 -37.07 -17.09 -8.67
N TYR A 46 -37.89 -16.40 -7.87
CA TYR A 46 -37.46 -15.81 -6.61
C TYR A 46 -36.84 -16.86 -5.68
N THR A 47 -37.52 -17.99 -5.47
CA THR A 47 -37.04 -19.03 -4.55
C THR A 47 -35.72 -19.64 -5.00
N LYS A 48 -35.50 -19.77 -6.32
CA LYS A 48 -34.27 -20.30 -6.90
C LYS A 48 -33.08 -19.36 -6.77
N TYR A 49 -33.29 -18.05 -6.89
CA TYR A 49 -32.22 -17.06 -7.02
C TYR A 49 -32.13 -16.04 -5.87
N LYS A 50 -32.95 -16.14 -4.83
CA LYS A 50 -33.00 -15.16 -3.73
C LYS A 50 -31.67 -14.92 -2.99
N GLU A 51 -30.80 -15.92 -2.90
CA GLU A 51 -29.51 -15.81 -2.20
C GLU A 51 -28.46 -15.11 -3.07
N ASP A 52 -28.40 -15.51 -4.34
CA ASP A 52 -27.47 -14.98 -5.36
C ASP A 52 -28.24 -14.68 -6.67
N PRO A 53 -28.88 -13.49 -6.74
CA PRO A 53 -29.66 -13.14 -7.92
C PRO A 53 -28.75 -12.74 -9.08
N PRO A 54 -29.18 -12.97 -10.33
CA PRO A 54 -28.42 -12.52 -11.49
C PRO A 54 -28.41 -10.99 -11.55
N LEU A 55 -27.27 -10.40 -11.21
CA LEU A 55 -27.08 -8.95 -11.19
C LEU A 55 -26.52 -8.44 -12.54
N PRO A 56 -26.92 -7.24 -12.99
CA PRO A 56 -26.25 -6.52 -14.07
C PRO A 56 -24.77 -6.25 -13.74
N ARG A 57 -23.94 -6.16 -14.78
CA ARG A 57 -22.51 -5.84 -14.64
C ARG A 57 -22.32 -4.50 -13.92
N ASP A 58 -21.30 -4.44 -13.06
CA ASP A 58 -20.88 -3.25 -12.30
C ASP A 58 -21.93 -2.70 -11.32
N MET A 59 -22.98 -3.47 -11.02
CA MET A 59 -23.98 -3.12 -10.02
C MET A 59 -23.53 -3.54 -8.62
N PRO A 60 -23.63 -2.66 -7.61
CA PRO A 60 -23.31 -3.03 -6.23
C PRO A 60 -24.26 -4.11 -5.67
N PRO A 61 -23.80 -4.93 -4.70
CA PRO A 61 -24.52 -6.13 -4.26
C PRO A 61 -25.88 -5.85 -3.61
N ILE A 62 -26.04 -4.80 -2.80
CA ILE A 62 -27.28 -4.53 -2.08
C ILE A 62 -28.29 -3.87 -3.02
N SER A 63 -27.92 -2.75 -3.64
CA SER A 63 -28.78 -2.05 -4.60
C SER A 63 -29.16 -2.96 -5.77
N GLY A 64 -28.28 -3.86 -6.21
CA GLY A 64 -28.62 -4.82 -7.25
C GLY A 64 -29.63 -5.88 -6.85
N LYS A 65 -29.53 -6.41 -5.63
CA LYS A 65 -30.55 -7.30 -5.06
C LYS A 65 -31.92 -6.61 -4.99
N ILE A 66 -31.94 -5.32 -4.63
CA ILE A 66 -33.16 -4.51 -4.60
C ILE A 66 -33.73 -4.30 -6.00
N VAL A 67 -32.90 -3.92 -6.99
CA VAL A 67 -33.33 -3.76 -8.39
C VAL A 67 -33.93 -5.05 -8.93
N TRP A 68 -33.29 -6.20 -8.68
CA TRP A 68 -33.79 -7.50 -9.11
C TRP A 68 -35.18 -7.79 -8.52
N VAL A 69 -35.37 -7.58 -7.22
CA VAL A 69 -36.69 -7.80 -6.59
C VAL A 69 -37.75 -6.81 -7.08
N ARG A 70 -37.40 -5.54 -7.30
CA ARG A 70 -38.32 -4.55 -7.88
C ARG A 70 -38.75 -4.93 -9.30
N GLN A 71 -37.86 -5.49 -10.11
CA GLN A 71 -38.21 -6.00 -11.44
C GLN A 71 -39.23 -7.16 -11.35
N LEU A 72 -39.05 -8.08 -10.39
CA LEU A 72 -40.02 -9.15 -10.14
C LEU A 72 -41.36 -8.59 -9.63
N TYR A 73 -41.32 -7.56 -8.79
CA TYR A 73 -42.50 -6.88 -8.26
C TYR A 73 -43.29 -6.20 -9.37
N HIS A 74 -42.66 -5.36 -10.20
CA HIS A 74 -43.33 -4.70 -11.33
C HIS A 74 -43.96 -5.72 -12.30
N ARG A 75 -43.29 -6.85 -12.54
CA ARG A 75 -43.82 -7.92 -13.40
C ARG A 75 -45.13 -8.51 -12.89
N ILE A 76 -45.35 -8.57 -11.57
CA ILE A 76 -46.61 -9.06 -10.98
C ILE A 76 -47.59 -7.92 -10.72
N GLU A 77 -47.12 -6.70 -10.48
CA GLU A 77 -47.95 -5.54 -10.17
C GLU A 77 -48.69 -5.02 -11.41
N ASP A 78 -48.00 -4.90 -12.56
CA ASP A 78 -48.58 -4.33 -13.78
C ASP A 78 -49.87 -5.05 -14.23
N PRO A 79 -49.92 -6.41 -14.31
CA PRO A 79 -51.16 -7.11 -14.64
C PRO A 79 -52.23 -6.96 -13.56
N MET A 80 -51.84 -6.94 -12.28
CA MET A 80 -52.78 -6.79 -11.16
C MET A 80 -53.45 -5.40 -11.17
N ASN A 81 -52.72 -4.34 -11.50
CA ASN A 81 -53.26 -2.98 -11.60
C ASN A 81 -54.35 -2.88 -12.66
N ILE A 82 -54.23 -3.61 -13.77
CA ILE A 82 -55.29 -3.67 -14.78
C ILE A 82 -56.46 -4.53 -14.28
N LEU A 83 -56.19 -5.70 -13.72
CA LEU A 83 -57.21 -6.65 -13.23
C LEU A 83 -58.09 -6.08 -12.10
N ARG A 84 -57.55 -5.20 -11.25
CA ARG A 84 -58.28 -4.54 -10.15
C ARG A 84 -59.52 -3.79 -10.60
N HIS A 85 -59.58 -3.35 -11.85
CA HIS A 85 -60.74 -2.65 -12.40
C HIS A 85 -61.90 -3.59 -12.78
N ASN A 86 -61.63 -4.90 -12.96
CA ASN A 86 -62.63 -5.92 -13.23
C ASN A 86 -63.02 -6.66 -11.93
N THR A 87 -63.81 -6.00 -11.10
CA THR A 87 -64.23 -6.48 -9.76
C THR A 87 -64.99 -7.81 -9.80
N GLU A 88 -65.81 -8.05 -10.82
CA GLU A 88 -66.58 -9.29 -10.99
C GLU A 88 -65.68 -10.51 -11.21
N LEU A 89 -64.65 -10.36 -12.05
CA LEU A 89 -63.66 -11.41 -12.32
C LEU A 89 -62.86 -11.76 -11.06
N LEU A 90 -62.50 -10.76 -10.25
CA LEU A 90 -61.77 -10.97 -9.00
C LEU A 90 -62.64 -11.56 -7.88
N ALA A 91 -63.96 -11.31 -7.91
CA ALA A 91 -64.90 -11.88 -6.95
C ALA A 91 -65.12 -13.39 -7.14
N SER A 92 -64.81 -13.93 -8.33
CA SER A 92 -64.87 -15.36 -8.66
C SER A 92 -63.96 -16.23 -7.77
N LYS A 93 -64.22 -17.54 -7.72
CA LYS A 93 -63.41 -18.49 -6.93
C LYS A 93 -61.93 -18.45 -7.32
N ASP A 94 -61.64 -18.45 -8.62
CA ASP A 94 -60.27 -18.40 -9.15
C ASP A 94 -59.63 -17.02 -8.93
N GLY A 95 -60.41 -15.93 -9.08
CA GLY A 95 -59.97 -14.56 -8.79
C GLY A 95 -59.45 -14.40 -7.36
N ARG A 96 -60.18 -14.91 -6.38
CA ARG A 96 -59.77 -14.87 -4.96
C ARG A 96 -58.47 -15.63 -4.71
N ILE A 97 -58.26 -16.77 -5.39
CA ILE A 97 -57.02 -17.54 -5.28
C ILE A 97 -55.83 -16.73 -5.82
N VAL A 98 -56.00 -16.13 -7.00
CA VAL A 98 -54.98 -15.28 -7.65
C VAL A 98 -54.63 -14.07 -6.80
N VAL A 99 -55.64 -13.37 -6.24
CA VAL A 99 -55.41 -12.23 -5.34
C VAL A 99 -54.63 -12.65 -4.10
N LYS A 100 -54.98 -13.79 -3.48
CA LYS A 100 -54.25 -14.31 -2.32
C LYS A 100 -52.79 -14.66 -2.65
N GLN A 101 -52.55 -15.29 -3.80
CA GLN A 101 -51.20 -15.62 -4.27
C GLN A 101 -50.38 -14.36 -4.56
N TYR A 102 -50.98 -13.38 -5.25
CA TYR A 102 -50.34 -12.09 -5.50
C TYR A 102 -49.98 -11.39 -4.20
N ASN A 103 -50.91 -11.23 -3.25
CA ASN A 103 -50.65 -10.54 -1.99
C ASN A 103 -49.51 -11.21 -1.21
N LYS A 104 -49.49 -12.55 -1.16
CA LYS A 104 -48.42 -13.29 -0.50
C LYS A 104 -47.06 -13.07 -1.18
N LEU A 105 -47.02 -13.15 -2.51
CA LEU A 105 -45.78 -12.95 -3.26
C LEU A 105 -45.29 -11.49 -3.17
N ALA A 106 -46.19 -10.52 -3.35
CA ALA A 106 -45.92 -9.10 -3.18
C ALA A 106 -45.36 -8.80 -1.78
N GLN A 107 -45.96 -9.36 -0.73
CA GLN A 107 -45.45 -9.21 0.64
C GLN A 107 -44.03 -9.75 0.77
N VAL A 108 -43.74 -10.93 0.22
CA VAL A 108 -42.39 -11.53 0.27
C VAL A 108 -41.35 -10.67 -0.45
N LEU A 109 -41.69 -10.15 -1.64
CA LEU A 109 -40.80 -9.29 -2.42
C LEU A 109 -40.55 -7.95 -1.70
N ILE A 110 -41.59 -7.29 -1.17
CA ILE A 110 -41.43 -6.05 -0.40
C ILE A 110 -40.61 -6.29 0.87
N THR A 111 -40.85 -7.40 1.57
CA THR A 111 -40.09 -7.76 2.77
C THR A 111 -38.61 -7.96 2.45
N TYR A 112 -38.29 -8.59 1.32
CA TYR A 112 -36.91 -8.74 0.86
C TYR A 112 -36.24 -7.38 0.64
N GLU A 113 -36.88 -6.48 -0.11
CA GLU A 113 -36.37 -5.12 -0.32
C GLU A 113 -36.10 -4.40 1.01
N LEU A 114 -37.04 -4.48 1.95
CA LEU A 114 -36.90 -3.86 3.27
C LEU A 114 -35.73 -4.43 4.07
N VAL A 115 -35.55 -5.76 4.08
CA VAL A 115 -34.45 -6.42 4.81
C VAL A 115 -33.09 -5.99 4.27
N PHE A 116 -32.93 -5.92 2.95
CA PHE A 116 -31.66 -5.50 2.33
C PHE A 116 -31.39 -4.01 2.53
N TYR A 117 -32.41 -3.17 2.47
CA TYR A 117 -32.27 -1.75 2.81
C TYR A 117 -31.88 -1.56 4.29
N GLN A 118 -32.49 -2.30 5.21
CA GLN A 118 -32.11 -2.30 6.63
C GLN A 118 -30.68 -2.78 6.85
N ALA A 119 -30.24 -3.83 6.14
CA ALA A 119 -28.87 -4.31 6.20
C ALA A 119 -27.87 -3.24 5.73
N TRP A 120 -28.18 -2.51 4.66
CA TRP A 120 -27.37 -1.37 4.23
C TRP A 120 -27.29 -0.27 5.28
N LEU A 121 -28.40 0.08 5.94
CA LEU A 121 -28.39 1.05 7.04
C LEU A 121 -27.46 0.63 8.18
N GLN A 122 -27.45 -0.66 8.52
CA GLN A 122 -26.50 -1.21 9.51
C GLN A 122 -25.05 -1.11 9.01
N GLN A 123 -24.79 -1.44 7.75
CA GLN A 123 -23.44 -1.34 7.17
C GLN A 123 -22.93 0.12 7.16
N VAL A 124 -23.80 1.10 6.87
CA VAL A 124 -23.46 2.53 6.97
C VAL A 124 -23.07 2.91 8.40
N ASN A 125 -23.79 2.41 9.40
CA ASN A 125 -23.46 2.65 10.80
C ASN A 125 -22.13 1.99 11.19
N SER A 126 -21.91 0.73 10.79
CA SER A 126 -20.64 0.02 11.00
C SER A 126 -19.47 0.76 10.36
N ALA A 127 -19.61 1.23 9.12
CA ALA A 127 -18.58 2.01 8.45
C ALA A 127 -18.30 3.34 9.16
N ARG A 128 -19.32 4.03 9.65
CA ARG A 128 -19.15 5.25 10.46
C ARG A 128 -18.35 4.99 11.73
N GLU A 129 -18.62 3.88 12.43
CA GLU A 129 -17.82 3.49 13.60
C GLU A 129 -16.40 3.07 13.20
N GLY A 130 -16.24 2.39 12.06
CA GLY A 130 -14.94 2.04 11.47
C GLY A 130 -14.04 3.25 11.20
N LEU A 131 -14.61 4.37 10.77
CA LEU A 131 -13.86 5.62 10.58
C LEU A 131 -13.32 6.24 11.89
N LYS A 132 -13.84 5.84 13.05
CA LYS A 132 -13.33 6.29 14.35
C LYS A 132 -12.12 5.48 14.84
N VAL A 133 -11.83 4.36 14.18
CA VAL A 133 -10.67 3.52 14.48
C VAL A 133 -9.39 4.19 13.96
N THR A 134 -8.26 3.82 14.55
CA THR A 134 -6.93 4.34 14.19
C THR A 134 -6.59 4.09 12.72
N LEU A 135 -5.76 4.97 12.14
CA LEU A 135 -5.37 4.89 10.72
C LEU A 135 -4.56 3.63 10.38
N LEU A 136 -3.76 3.16 11.34
CA LEU A 136 -2.82 2.07 11.17
C LEU A 136 -3.12 0.98 12.19
N ILE A 137 -2.85 -0.26 11.78
CA ILE A 137 -2.85 -1.44 12.65
C ILE A 137 -1.51 -2.16 12.52
N ARG A 138 -1.11 -2.83 13.59
CA ARG A 138 0.09 -3.67 13.60
C ARG A 138 -0.34 -5.12 13.72
N ASP A 139 0.14 -5.95 12.80
CA ASP A 139 -0.08 -7.39 12.90
C ASP A 139 0.72 -7.97 14.07
N GLU A 140 0.07 -8.80 14.88
CA GLU A 140 0.67 -9.41 16.07
C GLU A 140 1.77 -10.41 15.72
N GLN A 141 1.64 -11.09 14.57
CA GLN A 141 2.58 -12.13 14.15
C GLN A 141 3.78 -11.57 13.38
N THR A 142 3.53 -10.82 12.31
CA THR A 142 4.59 -10.28 11.45
C THR A 142 5.21 -8.99 11.99
N ARG A 143 4.53 -8.31 12.93
CA ARG A 143 4.86 -6.95 13.40
C ARG A 143 4.85 -5.90 12.28
N GLU A 144 4.31 -6.21 11.11
CA GLU A 144 4.13 -5.28 10.01
C GLU A 144 2.95 -4.33 10.27
N ILE A 145 3.02 -3.17 9.63
CA ILE A 145 2.02 -2.10 9.79
C ILE A 145 1.19 -2.06 8.52
N TYR A 146 -0.13 -2.06 8.68
CA TYR A 146 -1.10 -1.98 7.59
C TYR A 146 -2.02 -0.78 7.77
N VAL A 147 -2.54 -0.28 6.66
CA VAL A 147 -3.57 0.77 6.65
C VAL A 147 -4.90 0.15 7.07
N ASN A 148 -5.49 0.69 8.11
CA ASN A 148 -6.73 0.21 8.70
C ASN A 148 -7.94 0.92 8.08
N LEU A 149 -8.18 0.69 6.79
CA LEU A 149 -9.38 1.15 6.12
C LEU A 149 -10.15 -0.05 5.57
N ASP A 150 -11.39 -0.19 6.02
CA ASP A 150 -12.27 -1.25 5.53
C ASP A 150 -12.64 -0.98 4.04
N PRO A 151 -12.37 -1.94 3.13
CA PRO A 151 -12.74 -1.80 1.72
C PRO A 151 -14.24 -1.55 1.52
N ASP A 152 -15.09 -1.99 2.45
CA ASP A 152 -16.53 -1.79 2.39
C ASP A 152 -16.90 -0.31 2.41
N VAL A 153 -16.11 0.56 3.06
CA VAL A 153 -16.34 2.02 3.09
C VAL A 153 -16.35 2.61 1.68
N LEU A 154 -15.47 2.13 0.80
CA LEU A 154 -15.41 2.59 -0.59
C LEU A 154 -16.57 2.03 -1.42
N SER A 155 -17.01 0.79 -1.13
CA SER A 155 -18.16 0.17 -1.80
C SER A 155 -19.49 0.87 -1.43
N LEU A 156 -19.61 1.34 -0.19
CA LEU A 156 -20.79 2.02 0.33
C LEU A 156 -21.12 3.32 -0.41
N THR A 157 -20.12 4.03 -0.92
CA THR A 157 -20.36 5.25 -1.71
C THR A 157 -21.14 4.92 -2.98
N ARG A 158 -20.78 3.83 -3.67
CA ARG A 158 -21.49 3.36 -4.86
C ARG A 158 -22.90 2.85 -4.52
N GLU A 159 -23.06 2.15 -3.40
CA GLU A 159 -24.38 1.73 -2.91
C GLU A 159 -25.29 2.94 -2.63
N THR A 160 -24.73 3.97 -1.98
CA THR A 160 -25.45 5.21 -1.64
C THR A 160 -25.98 5.91 -2.89
N ASP A 161 -25.15 6.04 -3.94
CA ASP A 161 -25.56 6.63 -5.22
C ASP A 161 -26.68 5.85 -5.90
N ASN A 162 -26.62 4.52 -5.86
CA ASN A 162 -27.65 3.68 -6.48
C ASN A 162 -28.95 3.72 -5.69
N LEU A 163 -28.91 3.66 -4.36
CA LEU A 163 -30.09 3.75 -3.51
C LEU A 163 -30.78 5.11 -3.62
N LEU A 164 -30.02 6.20 -3.76
CA LEU A 164 -30.57 7.53 -4.01
C LEU A 164 -31.34 7.57 -5.34
N LYS A 165 -30.77 6.99 -6.41
CA LYS A 165 -31.45 6.87 -7.72
C LYS A 165 -32.70 5.98 -7.66
N LEU A 166 -32.72 5.01 -6.75
CA LEU A 166 -33.87 4.15 -6.48
C LEU A 166 -34.94 4.83 -5.60
N GLY A 167 -34.73 6.08 -5.20
CA GLY A 167 -35.71 6.86 -4.45
C GLY A 167 -35.75 6.56 -2.94
N PHE A 168 -34.71 5.94 -2.39
CA PHE A 168 -34.59 5.76 -0.93
C PHE A 168 -34.10 7.04 -0.26
N GLU A 169 -34.50 7.21 1.00
CA GLU A 169 -33.97 8.27 1.86
C GLU A 169 -32.55 7.91 2.32
N ILE A 170 -31.61 8.83 2.11
CA ILE A 170 -30.21 8.60 2.48
C ILE A 170 -29.94 9.20 3.87
N PRO A 171 -29.46 8.42 4.86
CA PRO A 171 -29.08 8.94 6.16
C PRO A 171 -27.90 9.92 6.06
N SER A 172 -27.87 10.92 6.95
CA SER A 172 -26.78 11.90 7.00
C SER A 172 -25.39 11.26 7.17
N SER A 173 -25.29 10.14 7.91
CA SER A 173 -24.06 9.35 8.03
C SER A 173 -23.51 8.90 6.66
N ALA A 174 -24.36 8.42 5.75
CA ALA A 174 -23.95 7.98 4.43
C ALA A 174 -23.50 9.16 3.55
N THR A 175 -24.21 10.30 3.64
CA THR A 175 -23.83 11.54 2.94
C THR A 175 -22.46 12.05 3.39
N MET A 176 -22.14 11.98 4.68
CA MET A 176 -20.81 12.36 5.20
C MET A 176 -19.70 11.44 4.68
N ILE A 177 -19.96 10.13 4.60
CA ILE A 177 -18.99 9.17 4.04
C ILE A 177 -18.79 9.44 2.54
N GLN A 178 -19.87 9.72 1.81
CA GLN A 178 -19.80 10.05 0.39
C GLN A 178 -19.01 11.33 0.11
N SER A 179 -19.22 12.40 0.90
CA SER A 179 -18.49 13.66 0.71
C SER A 179 -17.01 13.54 1.04
N SER A 180 -16.65 12.69 2.00
CA SER A 180 -15.26 12.42 2.40
C SER A 180 -14.57 11.33 1.58
N HIS A 181 -15.28 10.63 0.70
CA HIS A 181 -14.78 9.46 -0.06
C HIS A 181 -13.43 9.73 -0.74
N ASN A 182 -13.33 10.79 -1.54
CA ASN A 182 -12.12 11.12 -2.28
C ASN A 182 -10.93 11.39 -1.34
N ILE A 183 -11.19 12.07 -0.21
CA ILE A 183 -10.17 12.42 0.78
C ILE A 183 -9.69 11.14 1.48
N LEU A 184 -10.60 10.27 1.91
CA LEU A 184 -10.27 8.98 2.53
C LEU A 184 -9.46 8.10 1.59
N GLN A 185 -9.89 7.97 0.32
CA GLN A 185 -9.19 7.19 -0.69
C GLN A 185 -7.79 7.75 -0.96
N GLN A 186 -7.65 9.07 -1.07
CA GLN A 186 -6.36 9.73 -1.25
C GLN A 186 -5.43 9.47 -0.05
N HIS A 187 -5.91 9.66 1.18
CA HIS A 187 -5.13 9.41 2.39
C HIS A 187 -4.71 7.94 2.51
N ALA A 188 -5.61 6.99 2.26
CA ALA A 188 -5.30 5.57 2.27
C ALA A 188 -4.26 5.19 1.22
N SER A 189 -4.38 5.73 0.00
CA SER A 189 -3.41 5.49 -1.07
C SER A 189 -2.02 6.04 -0.72
N ARG A 190 -1.97 7.26 -0.14
CA ARG A 190 -0.72 7.87 0.33
C ARG A 190 -0.09 7.06 1.46
N LEU A 191 -0.86 6.62 2.44
CA LEU A 191 -0.36 5.78 3.54
C LEU A 191 0.19 4.44 3.04
N ASN A 192 -0.51 3.78 2.12
CA ASN A 192 -0.02 2.53 1.51
C ASN A 192 1.31 2.74 0.78
N LEU A 193 1.43 3.83 0.00
CA LEU A 193 2.69 4.17 -0.67
C LEU A 193 3.81 4.44 0.34
N LEU A 194 3.54 5.15 1.43
CA LEU A 194 4.52 5.43 2.48
C LEU A 194 5.02 4.14 3.16
N LEU A 195 4.12 3.21 3.47
CA LEU A 195 4.48 1.93 4.08
C LEU A 195 5.33 1.08 3.12
N HIS A 196 5.00 1.07 1.82
CA HIS A 196 5.80 0.40 0.81
C HIS A 196 7.20 1.02 0.69
N CYS A 197 7.28 2.35 0.54
CA CYS A 197 8.55 3.07 0.47
C CYS A 197 9.41 2.85 1.72
N MET A 198 8.80 2.77 2.91
CA MET A 198 9.52 2.44 4.16
C MET A 198 10.14 1.04 4.11
N SER A 199 9.43 0.05 3.54
CA SER A 199 9.97 -1.30 3.35
C SER A 199 11.15 -1.30 2.38
N ASP A 200 11.00 -0.61 1.23
CA ASP A 200 12.03 -0.51 0.20
C ASP A 200 13.31 0.15 0.73
N ILE A 201 13.17 1.26 1.47
CA ILE A 201 14.31 1.99 2.03
C ILE A 201 15.03 1.13 3.06
N LYS A 202 14.32 0.37 3.91
CA LYS A 202 14.94 -0.58 4.84
C LYS A 202 15.73 -1.67 4.11
N ALA A 203 15.27 -2.11 2.94
CA ALA A 203 15.96 -3.10 2.13
C ALA A 203 17.22 -2.54 1.44
N LYS A 204 17.29 -1.22 1.19
CA LYS A 204 18.48 -0.57 0.60
C LYS A 204 19.70 -0.57 1.52
N PHE A 205 19.53 -0.69 2.83
CA PHE A 205 20.64 -0.66 3.79
C PHE A 205 21.26 -2.06 3.97
N PRO A 206 22.58 -2.23 3.73
CA PRO A 206 23.29 -3.45 4.06
C PRO A 206 23.10 -3.88 5.53
N PRO A 207 23.15 -5.19 5.82
CA PRO A 207 22.99 -5.70 7.18
C PRO A 207 24.04 -5.15 8.16
N GLU A 208 25.22 -4.82 7.64
CA GLU A 208 26.37 -4.26 8.39
C GLU A 208 26.05 -2.90 9.01
N TYR A 209 25.16 -2.11 8.42
CA TYR A 209 24.83 -0.76 8.90
C TYR A 209 23.57 -0.73 9.78
N LYS A 210 22.90 -1.87 9.98
CA LYS A 210 21.61 -1.95 10.68
C LYS A 210 21.65 -1.38 12.11
N SER A 211 22.77 -1.52 12.80
CA SER A 211 22.97 -0.93 14.15
C SER A 211 23.05 0.59 14.09
N LEU A 212 23.72 1.14 13.09
CA LEU A 212 23.96 2.58 12.95
C LEU A 212 22.67 3.36 12.60
N ILE A 213 21.80 2.81 11.76
CA ILE A 213 20.51 3.42 11.36
C ILE A 213 19.37 3.29 12.40
N ILE A 214 19.61 2.66 13.56
CA ILE A 214 18.60 2.51 14.62
C ILE A 214 17.93 3.85 15.02
N PRO A 215 18.68 4.98 15.19
CA PRO A 215 18.09 6.26 15.56
C PRO A 215 17.05 6.73 14.54
N HIS A 216 17.40 6.69 13.25
CA HIS A 216 16.49 7.05 12.15
C HIS A 216 15.23 6.16 12.13
N LEU A 217 15.41 4.84 12.25
CA LEU A 217 14.29 3.90 12.26
C LEU A 217 13.37 4.09 13.47
N THR A 218 13.93 4.48 14.61
CA THR A 218 13.15 4.70 15.83
C THR A 218 12.39 6.01 15.77
N LYS A 219 13.01 7.08 15.24
CA LYS A 219 12.33 8.35 14.96
C LYS A 219 11.14 8.12 14.02
N LEU A 220 11.32 7.36 12.94
CA LEU A 220 10.23 7.01 12.04
C LEU A 220 9.10 6.23 12.74
N ARG A 221 9.44 5.27 13.61
CA ARG A 221 8.43 4.54 14.41
C ARG A 221 7.66 5.48 15.35
N GLN A 222 8.35 6.40 16.02
CA GLN A 222 7.71 7.39 16.89
C GLN A 222 6.78 8.32 16.09
N MET A 223 7.15 8.69 14.86
CA MET A 223 6.30 9.47 13.97
C MET A 223 5.07 8.69 13.48
N LEU A 224 5.12 7.35 13.41
CA LEU A 224 3.98 6.50 13.06
C LEU A 224 3.05 6.20 14.25
N GLU A 225 3.56 6.28 15.48
CA GLU A 225 2.84 5.95 16.71
C GLU A 225 1.50 6.69 16.87
N PRO A 226 1.37 7.99 16.53
CA PRO A 226 0.08 8.68 16.55
C PRO A 226 -0.97 8.02 15.66
N GLY A 227 -0.57 7.50 14.50
CA GLY A 227 -1.44 6.78 13.56
C GLY A 227 -1.87 5.40 14.06
N LEU A 228 -1.13 4.81 15.00
CA LEU A 228 -1.43 3.52 15.64
C LEU A 228 -2.28 3.67 16.92
N THR A 229 -2.25 4.84 17.55
CA THR A 229 -2.81 5.02 18.91
C THR A 229 -4.07 5.88 18.96
N HIS A 230 -4.09 7.04 18.29
CA HIS A 230 -5.17 8.02 18.52
C HIS A 230 -5.61 8.84 17.30
N ILE A 231 -4.86 8.89 16.20
CA ILE A 231 -5.33 9.52 14.96
C ILE A 231 -6.24 8.53 14.23
N ASN A 232 -7.47 8.96 13.97
CA ASN A 232 -8.47 8.22 13.20
C ASN A 232 -8.84 8.93 11.89
N TRP A 233 -9.64 8.26 11.06
CA TRP A 233 -10.04 8.75 9.73
C TRP A 233 -10.93 9.99 9.75
N THR A 234 -11.55 10.31 10.89
CA THR A 234 -12.34 11.54 11.07
C THR A 234 -11.51 12.75 11.49
N SER A 235 -10.22 12.58 11.78
CA SER A 235 -9.36 13.65 12.26
C SER A 235 -8.97 14.62 11.15
N LEU A 236 -9.03 15.92 11.41
CA LEU A 236 -8.53 16.95 10.49
C LEU A 236 -7.00 16.95 10.38
N LYS A 237 -6.30 16.25 11.28
CA LYS A 237 -4.83 16.19 11.33
C LYS A 237 -4.23 15.12 10.41
N VAL A 238 -5.05 14.29 9.75
CA VAL A 238 -4.57 13.16 8.93
C VAL A 238 -3.64 13.62 7.83
N GLY A 239 -3.99 14.68 7.10
CA GLY A 239 -3.14 15.23 6.03
C GLY A 239 -1.75 15.65 6.54
N HIS A 240 -1.71 16.49 7.57
CA HIS A 240 -0.47 16.95 8.18
C HIS A 240 0.38 15.80 8.74
N PHE A 241 -0.25 14.81 9.38
CA PHE A 241 0.43 13.61 9.85
C PHE A 241 1.12 12.86 8.69
N ILE A 242 0.40 12.62 7.59
CA ILE A 242 0.95 11.96 6.40
C ILE A 242 2.12 12.78 5.83
N ASP A 243 1.98 14.10 5.75
CA ASP A 243 3.03 14.98 5.22
C ASP A 243 4.29 14.96 6.11
N GLN A 244 4.14 14.92 7.43
CA GLN A 244 5.26 14.82 8.37
C GLN A 244 6.00 13.49 8.24
N VAL A 245 5.27 12.38 8.18
CA VAL A 245 5.86 11.04 7.99
C VAL A 245 6.55 10.96 6.64
N GLN A 246 5.95 11.56 5.61
CA GLN A 246 6.53 11.61 4.27
C GLN A 246 7.83 12.41 4.23
N ALA A 247 7.88 13.57 4.85
CA ALA A 247 9.10 14.39 4.92
C ALA A 247 10.26 13.65 5.61
N GLU A 248 9.98 12.94 6.71
CA GLU A 248 11.01 12.13 7.39
C GLU A 248 11.47 10.94 6.52
N LEU A 249 10.55 10.33 5.78
CA LEU A 249 10.87 9.24 4.87
C LEU A 249 11.72 9.70 3.68
N ASP A 250 11.42 10.89 3.14
CA ASP A 250 12.20 11.52 2.07
C ASP A 250 13.61 11.87 2.56
N HIS A 251 13.75 12.35 3.81
CA HIS A 251 15.05 12.53 4.43
C HIS A 251 15.81 11.21 4.57
N LEU A 252 15.18 10.15 5.07
CA LEU A 252 15.82 8.83 5.19
C LEU A 252 16.22 8.25 3.82
N ARG A 253 15.40 8.47 2.79
CA ARG A 253 15.73 8.11 1.42
C ARG A 253 16.97 8.84 0.93
N TRP A 254 17.05 10.14 1.17
CA TRP A 254 18.22 10.94 0.83
C TRP A 254 19.47 10.42 1.56
N VAL A 255 19.37 10.11 2.86
CA VAL A 255 20.48 9.49 3.62
C VAL A 255 20.91 8.17 2.98
N ALA A 256 19.96 7.29 2.63
CA ALA A 256 20.27 6.01 1.98
C ALA A 256 20.99 6.19 0.63
N ASP A 257 20.51 7.11 -0.20
CA ASP A 257 21.11 7.37 -1.51
C ASP A 257 22.51 8.02 -1.33
N ARG A 258 22.67 8.95 -0.39
CA ARG A 258 23.97 9.59 -0.06
C ARG A 258 24.99 8.60 0.49
N VAL A 259 24.58 7.72 1.40
CA VAL A 259 25.42 6.64 1.97
C VAL A 259 25.95 5.75 0.85
N ASN A 260 25.08 5.34 -0.08
CA ASN A 260 25.48 4.52 -1.24
C ASN A 260 26.46 5.25 -2.17
N ASP A 261 26.25 6.56 -2.41
CA ASP A 261 27.16 7.36 -3.24
C ASP A 261 28.54 7.53 -2.62
N ILE A 262 28.60 7.78 -1.29
CA ILE A 262 29.88 7.88 -0.56
C ILE A 262 30.63 6.55 -0.63
N LEU A 263 29.94 5.44 -0.37
CA LEU A 263 30.54 4.11 -0.43
C LEU A 263 31.10 3.82 -1.82
N LYS A 264 30.28 3.96 -2.86
CA LYS A 264 30.64 3.55 -4.22
C LYS A 264 31.70 4.45 -4.86
N PHE A 265 31.50 5.76 -4.79
CA PHE A 265 32.32 6.69 -5.58
C PHE A 265 33.47 7.29 -4.78
N ARG A 266 33.28 7.58 -3.49
CA ARG A 266 34.31 8.23 -2.68
C ARG A 266 35.19 7.25 -1.93
N ILE A 267 34.69 6.08 -1.53
CA ILE A 267 35.48 5.08 -0.83
C ILE A 267 35.98 4.01 -1.80
N GLU A 268 35.08 3.26 -2.44
CA GLU A 268 35.48 2.17 -3.35
C GLU A 268 36.24 2.70 -4.58
N GLY A 269 35.73 3.76 -5.22
CA GLY A 269 36.41 4.39 -6.36
C GLY A 269 37.81 4.94 -6.04
N THR A 270 38.02 5.49 -4.83
CA THR A 270 39.35 5.98 -4.44
C THR A 270 40.28 4.84 -4.04
N LEU A 271 39.78 3.76 -3.42
CA LEU A 271 40.54 2.54 -3.16
C LEU A 271 41.01 1.89 -4.46
N GLU A 272 40.14 1.81 -5.47
CA GLU A 272 40.52 1.35 -6.81
C GLU A 272 41.58 2.26 -7.45
N GLY A 273 41.44 3.58 -7.27
CA GLY A 273 42.44 4.57 -7.66
C GLY A 273 43.80 4.32 -7.01
N ILE A 274 43.85 4.05 -5.70
CA ILE A 274 45.08 3.70 -4.98
C ILE A 274 45.70 2.42 -5.56
N ILE A 275 44.91 1.38 -5.80
CA ILE A 275 45.38 0.10 -6.35
C ILE A 275 45.97 0.27 -7.76
N GLY A 276 45.38 1.16 -8.57
CA GLY A 276 45.78 1.40 -9.96
C GLY A 276 46.97 2.36 -10.15
N THR A 277 47.53 2.92 -9.07
CA THR A 277 48.69 3.81 -9.16
C THR A 277 49.92 3.11 -9.74
N VAL A 278 50.59 3.78 -10.68
CA VAL A 278 51.83 3.30 -11.29
C VAL A 278 53.00 3.80 -10.44
N LEU A 279 53.79 2.86 -9.90
CA LEU A 279 54.99 3.15 -9.10
C LEU A 279 56.27 3.03 -9.92
N CYS A 280 56.24 2.22 -10.98
CA CYS A 280 57.36 2.03 -11.87
C CYS A 280 56.84 1.87 -13.29
N ASP A 281 57.24 2.79 -14.16
CA ASP A 281 56.94 2.72 -15.59
C ASP A 281 58.17 2.20 -16.34
N LEU A 282 57.96 1.17 -17.16
CA LEU A 282 59.00 0.56 -17.95
C LEU A 282 58.77 0.96 -19.42
N PRO A 283 59.74 1.61 -20.09
CA PRO A 283 59.57 2.11 -21.46
C PRO A 283 59.25 0.95 -22.41
N GLU A 284 58.13 1.05 -23.13
CA GLU A 284 57.67 0.04 -24.09
C GLU A 284 58.33 0.20 -25.47
N ASP A 285 58.78 1.42 -25.80
CA ASP A 285 59.14 1.82 -27.17
C ASP A 285 60.65 1.78 -27.44
N GLY A 286 61.34 0.66 -27.21
CA GLY A 286 62.73 0.46 -27.70
C GLY A 286 63.75 1.57 -27.33
N ARG A 287 63.40 2.45 -26.40
CA ARG A 287 64.23 3.56 -25.93
C ARG A 287 65.22 2.96 -24.96
N ASN A 288 66.49 3.05 -25.32
CA ASN A 288 67.59 2.71 -24.43
C ASN A 288 67.67 3.81 -23.35
N VAL A 289 66.89 3.66 -22.29
CA VAL A 289 66.98 4.51 -21.09
C VAL A 289 68.16 4.00 -20.26
N THR A 290 68.99 4.92 -19.78
CA THR A 290 70.09 4.53 -18.89
C THR A 290 69.55 4.04 -17.54
N LEU A 291 70.29 3.16 -16.85
CA LEU A 291 69.89 2.68 -15.52
C LEU A 291 69.66 3.84 -14.53
N GLN A 292 70.43 4.91 -14.67
CA GLN A 292 70.35 6.08 -13.81
C GLN A 292 69.07 6.89 -14.08
N GLU A 293 68.73 7.14 -15.35
CA GLU A 293 67.46 7.78 -15.73
C GLU A 293 66.24 6.95 -15.30
N LEU A 294 66.33 5.61 -15.35
CA LEU A 294 65.25 4.72 -14.90
C LEU A 294 65.07 4.75 -13.38
N CYS A 295 66.17 4.78 -12.62
CA CYS A 295 66.13 4.96 -11.17
C CYS A 295 65.56 6.33 -10.79
N ASP A 296 65.99 7.41 -11.45
CA ASP A 296 65.51 8.76 -11.16
C ASP A 296 64.03 8.93 -11.51
N THR A 297 63.58 8.39 -12.65
CA THR A 297 62.15 8.40 -13.02
C THR A 297 61.30 7.56 -12.07
N THR A 298 61.76 6.37 -11.68
CA THR A 298 61.04 5.53 -10.70
C THR A 298 60.98 6.21 -9.32
N TYR A 299 62.05 6.87 -8.89
CA TYR A 299 62.07 7.62 -7.63
C TYR A 299 61.07 8.78 -7.65
N ASN A 300 61.03 9.54 -8.75
CA ASN A 300 60.08 10.63 -8.92
C ASN A 300 58.62 10.13 -8.98
N LEU A 301 58.34 9.05 -9.70
CA LEU A 301 57.03 8.41 -9.75
C LEU A 301 56.59 7.90 -8.37
N CYS A 302 57.49 7.28 -7.62
CA CYS A 302 57.21 6.84 -6.24
C CYS A 302 56.85 8.02 -5.33
N ASN A 303 57.56 9.15 -5.41
CA ASN A 303 57.24 10.34 -4.62
C ASN A 303 55.87 10.94 -4.99
N GLN A 304 55.59 11.07 -6.29
CA GLN A 304 54.28 11.55 -6.78
C GLN A 304 53.14 10.61 -6.37
N ALA A 305 53.37 9.30 -6.46
CA ALA A 305 52.40 8.30 -6.03
C ALA A 305 52.18 8.35 -4.52
N ALA A 306 53.24 8.53 -3.71
CA ALA A 306 53.11 8.68 -2.26
C ALA A 306 52.27 9.90 -1.87
N GLU A 307 52.49 11.06 -2.49
CA GLU A 307 51.67 12.25 -2.28
C GLU A 307 50.20 12.02 -2.68
N THR A 308 49.98 11.40 -3.86
CA THR A 308 48.65 11.09 -4.36
C THR A 308 47.90 10.12 -3.44
N MET A 309 48.56 9.04 -3.02
CA MET A 309 48.00 8.06 -2.09
C MET A 309 47.70 8.67 -0.73
N GLN A 310 48.53 9.60 -0.24
CA GLN A 310 48.28 10.30 1.01
C GLN A 310 47.01 11.16 0.94
N ILE A 311 46.82 11.89 -0.17
CA ILE A 311 45.59 12.67 -0.41
C ILE A 311 44.37 11.75 -0.51
N GLN A 312 44.48 10.64 -1.25
CA GLN A 312 43.40 9.66 -1.38
C GLN A 312 43.04 9.00 -0.04
N SER A 313 44.04 8.61 0.76
CA SER A 313 43.86 8.04 2.10
C SER A 313 43.15 9.02 3.05
N LYS A 314 43.54 10.30 3.02
CA LYS A 314 42.85 11.36 3.78
C LYS A 314 41.40 11.52 3.32
N SER A 315 41.16 11.48 2.01
CA SER A 315 39.81 11.58 1.43
C SER A 315 38.91 10.41 1.85
N ILE A 316 39.44 9.18 1.88
CA ILE A 316 38.73 7.99 2.38
C ILE A 316 38.37 8.19 3.85
N LYS A 317 39.33 8.63 4.68
CA LYS A 317 39.07 8.89 6.10
C LYS A 317 37.94 9.90 6.31
N GLU A 318 37.98 11.03 5.60
CA GLU A 318 36.92 12.05 5.68
C GLU A 318 35.56 11.50 5.20
N ALA A 319 35.56 10.71 4.12
CA ALA A 319 34.35 10.05 3.62
C ALA A 319 33.78 9.03 4.61
N THR A 320 34.63 8.27 5.32
CA THR A 320 34.20 7.33 6.37
C THR A 320 33.59 8.07 7.57
N LEU A 321 34.17 9.20 7.98
CA LEU A 321 33.60 10.00 9.07
C LEU A 321 32.24 10.59 8.68
N GLU A 322 32.10 11.14 7.48
CA GLU A 322 30.81 11.62 6.95
C GLU A 322 29.78 10.48 6.86
N LEU A 323 30.20 9.28 6.44
CA LEU A 323 29.34 8.10 6.39
C LEU A 323 28.79 7.74 7.78
N ILE A 324 29.65 7.73 8.80
CA ILE A 324 29.26 7.45 10.20
C ILE A 324 28.29 8.51 10.69
N GLU A 325 28.59 9.79 10.47
CA GLU A 325 27.74 10.91 10.87
C GLU A 325 26.33 10.81 10.25
N LEU A 326 26.25 10.53 8.94
CA LEU A 326 24.98 10.38 8.23
C LEU A 326 24.16 9.18 8.74
N LEU A 327 24.82 8.04 8.97
CA LEU A 327 24.15 6.81 9.44
C LEU A 327 23.64 6.96 10.86
N CYS A 328 24.43 7.56 11.74
CA CYS A 328 24.07 7.77 13.15
C CYS A 328 23.01 8.87 13.32
N GLY A 329 23.02 9.89 12.46
CA GLY A 329 22.11 11.03 12.57
C GLY A 329 22.25 11.76 13.92
N ASP A 330 21.15 12.34 14.38
CA ASP A 330 21.10 13.07 15.66
C ASP A 330 21.01 12.08 16.84
N LEU A 331 22.15 11.48 17.17
CA LEU A 331 22.33 10.56 18.30
C LEU A 331 21.97 11.20 19.65
N GLU A 332 22.23 12.51 19.80
CA GLU A 332 21.97 13.25 21.03
C GLU A 332 20.48 13.46 21.26
N ALA A 333 19.72 13.82 20.22
CA ALA A 333 18.26 13.86 20.30
C ALA A 333 17.65 12.48 20.62
N PHE A 334 18.30 11.40 20.19
CA PHE A 334 17.81 10.03 20.36
C PHE A 334 18.07 9.45 21.77
N VAL A 335 19.31 9.51 22.24
CA VAL A 335 19.73 8.88 23.50
C VAL A 335 19.76 9.88 24.67
N GLY A 336 19.70 11.19 24.38
CA GLY A 336 19.88 12.24 25.37
C GLY A 336 21.35 12.53 25.63
N ASP A 337 21.63 13.72 26.17
CA ASP A 337 22.99 14.16 26.48
C ASP A 337 23.65 13.17 27.46
N PRO A 338 24.90 12.70 27.20
CA PRO A 338 25.65 11.89 28.15
C PRO A 338 25.66 12.45 29.58
N LEU A 339 25.66 13.78 29.74
CA LEU A 339 25.69 14.45 31.04
C LEU A 339 24.36 14.33 31.80
N ASP A 340 23.23 14.32 31.09
CA ASP A 340 21.90 14.15 31.68
C ASP A 340 21.65 12.70 32.11
N LEU A 341 22.15 11.73 31.32
CA LEU A 341 22.02 10.30 31.63
C LEU A 341 22.72 9.91 32.94
N ASP A 342 23.76 10.65 33.37
CA ASP A 342 24.48 10.40 34.62
C ASP A 342 23.90 11.15 35.83
N GLN A 343 23.18 12.26 35.63
CA GLN A 343 22.48 12.97 36.71
C GLN A 343 21.18 12.26 37.14
N ASP A 344 20.52 11.54 36.22
CA ASP A 344 19.23 10.84 36.45
C ASP A 344 19.34 9.52 37.27
N ARG A 345 20.56 9.16 37.71
CA ARG A 345 20.85 8.01 38.59
C ARG A 345 20.10 8.05 39.93
N THR A 346 19.63 9.23 40.34
CA THR A 346 18.95 9.46 41.63
C THR A 346 17.46 9.09 41.61
N SER A 347 16.91 8.68 40.46
CA SER A 347 15.52 8.25 40.35
C SER A 347 15.30 6.82 40.91
N HIS A 348 14.38 6.66 41.87
CA HIS A 348 14.11 5.39 42.57
C HIS A 348 13.10 4.45 41.88
N SER A 349 12.66 4.76 40.65
CA SER A 349 11.69 3.92 39.94
C SER A 349 12.42 2.84 39.12
N PRO A 350 12.18 1.54 39.38
CA PRO A 350 12.85 0.45 38.65
C PRO A 350 12.54 0.45 37.15
N ASP A 351 11.35 0.89 36.73
CA ASP A 351 10.98 1.00 35.30
C ASP A 351 11.78 2.10 34.58
N ARG A 352 12.03 3.24 35.24
CA ARG A 352 12.87 4.31 34.68
C ARG A 352 14.33 3.89 34.58
N GLN A 353 14.86 3.18 35.58
CA GLN A 353 16.23 2.68 35.55
C GLN A 353 16.44 1.67 34.41
N SER A 354 15.49 0.77 34.18
CA SER A 354 15.53 -0.19 33.06
C SER A 354 15.51 0.50 31.69
N ALA A 355 14.70 1.55 31.53
CA ALA A 355 14.64 2.32 30.29
C ALA A 355 15.94 3.11 30.03
N LEU A 356 16.51 3.73 31.07
CA LEU A 356 17.79 4.45 31.00
C LEU A 356 18.95 3.50 30.64
N GLN A 357 18.99 2.31 31.23
CA GLN A 357 20.00 1.30 30.90
C GLN A 357 19.91 0.88 29.43
N LYS A 358 18.70 0.60 28.92
CA LYS A 358 18.50 0.26 27.50
C LYS A 358 18.98 1.37 26.56
N ARG A 359 18.77 2.65 26.90
CA ARG A 359 19.27 3.78 26.10
C ARG A 359 20.80 3.78 26.05
N ARG A 360 21.46 3.55 27.19
CA ARG A 360 22.93 3.43 27.27
C ARG A 360 23.46 2.26 26.44
N ASP A 361 22.86 1.07 26.59
CA ASP A 361 23.27 -0.13 25.85
C ASP A 361 23.17 0.09 24.33
N ILE A 362 22.11 0.77 23.87
CA ILE A 362 21.94 1.13 22.45
C ILE A 362 23.02 2.10 21.98
N ARG A 363 23.35 3.11 22.79
CA ARG A 363 24.42 4.06 22.46
C ARG A 363 25.78 3.40 22.36
N GLU A 364 26.16 2.62 23.36
CA GLU A 364 27.43 1.87 23.34
C GLU A 364 27.50 0.94 22.13
N SER A 365 26.38 0.31 21.76
CA SER A 365 26.31 -0.52 20.56
C SER A 365 26.50 0.27 19.26
N ILE A 366 26.01 1.51 19.18
CA ILE A 366 26.17 2.36 18.00
C ILE A 366 27.61 2.89 17.92
N GLU A 367 28.16 3.38 19.03
CA GLU A 367 29.55 3.86 19.13
C GLU A 367 30.53 2.76 18.74
N LYS A 368 30.34 1.54 19.26
CA LYS A 368 31.16 0.38 18.88
C LYS A 368 31.05 0.05 17.39
N ALA A 369 29.84 0.07 16.82
CA ALA A 369 29.65 -0.18 15.40
C ALA A 369 30.29 0.91 14.51
N ALA A 370 30.31 2.16 14.97
CA ALA A 370 30.97 3.26 14.28
C ALA A 370 32.50 3.09 14.30
N ASP A 371 33.07 2.72 15.44
CA ASP A 371 34.51 2.42 15.57
C ASP A 371 34.91 1.23 14.70
N GLU A 372 34.11 0.16 14.69
CA GLU A 372 34.32 -1.00 13.82
C GLU A 372 34.31 -0.62 12.33
N LEU A 373 33.37 0.25 11.91
CA LEU A 373 33.29 0.73 10.53
C LEU A 373 34.51 1.58 10.15
N TYR A 374 34.94 2.46 11.06
CA TYR A 374 36.12 3.29 10.87
C TYR A 374 37.38 2.44 10.70
N HIS A 375 37.59 1.47 11.59
CA HIS A 375 38.72 0.56 11.52
C HIS A 375 38.69 -0.33 10.27
N HIS A 376 37.51 -0.79 9.83
CA HIS A 376 37.36 -1.56 8.60
C HIS A 376 37.87 -0.81 7.37
N PHE A 377 37.46 0.45 7.19
CA PHE A 377 37.94 1.25 6.05
C PHE A 377 39.40 1.66 6.17
N GLN A 378 39.90 1.85 7.40
CA GLN A 378 41.32 2.06 7.63
C GLN A 378 42.14 0.83 7.18
N THR A 379 41.73 -0.38 7.56
CA THR A 379 42.37 -1.63 7.13
C THR A 379 42.28 -1.83 5.61
N LYS A 380 41.11 -1.59 5.00
CA LYS A 380 40.97 -1.65 3.54
C LYS A 380 41.91 -0.68 2.82
N THR A 381 42.12 0.51 3.36
CA THR A 381 43.04 1.49 2.79
C THR A 381 44.49 1.00 2.86
N THR A 382 44.90 0.42 4.00
CA THR A 382 46.24 -0.19 4.10
C THR A 382 46.43 -1.35 3.15
N ASP A 383 45.41 -2.20 2.98
CA ASP A 383 45.44 -3.33 2.05
C ASP A 383 45.52 -2.87 0.59
N ALA A 384 44.82 -1.79 0.23
CA ALA A 384 44.87 -1.20 -1.10
C ALA A 384 46.28 -0.69 -1.44
N ILE A 385 46.96 -0.03 -0.51
CA ILE A 385 48.36 0.42 -0.68
C ILE A 385 49.28 -0.79 -0.87
N ILE A 386 49.17 -1.81 -0.01
CA ILE A 386 49.96 -3.05 -0.13
C ILE A 386 49.71 -3.71 -1.49
N LYS A 387 48.46 -3.76 -1.95
CA LYS A 387 48.08 -4.36 -3.22
C LYS A 387 48.63 -3.58 -4.42
N SER A 388 48.65 -2.24 -4.36
CA SER A 388 49.30 -1.40 -5.38
C SER A 388 50.79 -1.75 -5.51
N VAL A 389 51.51 -1.78 -4.39
CA VAL A 389 52.95 -2.12 -4.37
C VAL A 389 53.19 -3.53 -4.93
N LYS A 390 52.42 -4.52 -4.48
CA LYS A 390 52.53 -5.90 -4.97
C LYS A 390 52.24 -5.99 -6.49
N SER A 391 51.21 -5.31 -6.98
CA SER A 391 50.83 -5.30 -8.40
C SER A 391 51.96 -4.73 -9.26
N ASN A 392 52.54 -3.61 -8.85
CA ASN A 392 53.67 -2.99 -9.54
C ASN A 392 54.91 -3.90 -9.55
N LEU A 393 55.26 -4.53 -8.42
CA LEU A 393 56.38 -5.48 -8.36
C LEU A 393 56.14 -6.73 -9.22
N GLU A 394 54.91 -7.23 -9.27
CA GLU A 394 54.55 -8.39 -10.09
C GLU A 394 54.58 -8.06 -11.58
N ASN A 395 54.16 -6.87 -11.98
CA ASN A 395 54.30 -6.37 -13.36
C ASN A 395 55.78 -6.26 -13.76
N LEU A 396 56.62 -5.76 -12.86
CA LEU A 396 58.07 -5.66 -13.05
C LEU A 396 58.68 -7.06 -13.21
N ARG A 397 58.33 -8.02 -12.33
CA ARG A 397 58.75 -9.43 -12.44
C ARG A 397 58.34 -10.04 -13.77
N LYS A 398 57.08 -9.86 -14.19
CA LYS A 398 56.56 -10.41 -15.45
C LYS A 398 57.35 -9.89 -16.65
N ARG A 399 57.62 -8.58 -16.71
CA ARG A 399 58.39 -7.97 -17.81
C ARG A 399 59.85 -8.44 -17.86
N ILE A 400 60.48 -8.68 -16.71
CA ILE A 400 61.83 -9.28 -16.66
C ILE A 400 61.79 -10.73 -17.17
N CYS A 401 60.81 -11.53 -16.74
CA CYS A 401 60.74 -12.94 -17.17
C CYS A 401 60.43 -13.10 -18.67
N THR A 402 59.62 -12.21 -19.26
CA THR A 402 59.32 -12.23 -20.71
C THR A 402 60.51 -11.77 -21.55
N SER A 403 61.28 -10.76 -21.10
CA SER A 403 62.50 -10.34 -21.81
C SER A 403 63.57 -11.44 -21.82
N VAL A 404 63.70 -12.20 -20.72
CA VAL A 404 64.61 -13.35 -20.62
C VAL A 404 64.20 -14.48 -21.57
N HIS A 405 62.91 -14.82 -21.68
CA HIS A 405 62.45 -15.84 -22.63
C HIS A 405 62.65 -15.43 -24.10
N SER A 406 62.56 -14.14 -24.43
CA SER A 406 62.88 -13.64 -25.77
C SER A 406 64.39 -13.63 -26.07
N ALA A 407 65.24 -13.55 -25.05
CA ALA A 407 66.70 -13.55 -25.20
C ALA A 407 67.29 -14.97 -25.35
N TYR A 408 66.65 -15.99 -24.76
CA TYR A 408 67.07 -17.39 -24.83
C TYR A 408 66.38 -18.20 -25.95
N GLY A 409 65.49 -17.58 -26.73
CA GLY A 409 64.74 -18.22 -27.83
C GLY A 409 65.30 -17.98 -29.24
N LYS A 410 66.59 -17.62 -29.38
CA LYS A 410 67.27 -17.52 -30.69
C LYS A 410 68.25 -18.67 -30.89
#